data_AF-A0A0M9YSJ5-F1
#
_entry.id   AF-A0A0M9YSJ5-F1
#
_cell.length_a   1.000
_cell.length_b   1.000
_cell.length_c   1.000
_cell.angle_alpha   90.00
_cell.angle_beta   90.00
_cell.angle_gamma   90.00
#
_symmetry.space_group_name_H-M   'P 1'
#
loop_
_entity.id
_entity.type
_entity.pdbx_description
1 polymer ?
#
loop_
_entity_poly.entity_id
_entity_poly.type
_entity_poly.pdbx_seq_one_letter_code
_entity_poly.pdbx_strand_id
1 'polypeptide(L)'
;MDEARVGIDLREQGKLPADIQRPLKANQGDYYSPSTGQYYDLKGVHSDWPPLNTQRDKSMPFRGAYDPQNNGSWEKKMTKQIEKLDRTVIIDTRNANQAAIDDIKAMVERRGWGNSVIWYP
;
A
#
# COMPACT_ATOMS: atom_id res chain seq x y z
N MET A 1 3.72 6.28 -8.76
CA MET A 1 4.24 5.17 -7.95
C MET A 1 4.70 4.10 -8.90
N ASP A 2 5.93 3.60 -8.76
CA ASP A 2 6.46 2.53 -9.61
C ASP A 2 6.29 1.18 -8.90
N GLU A 3 5.16 0.53 -9.15
CA GLU A 3 4.81 -0.78 -8.57
C GLU A 3 5.86 -1.85 -8.89
N ALA A 4 6.31 -1.95 -10.14
CA ALA A 4 7.26 -2.99 -10.54
C ALA A 4 8.54 -2.92 -9.71
N ARG A 5 9.05 -1.70 -9.48
CA ARG A 5 10.22 -1.49 -8.63
C ARG A 5 9.97 -1.86 -7.16
N VAL A 6 8.81 -1.49 -6.61
CA VAL A 6 8.44 -1.85 -5.22
C VAL A 6 8.35 -3.37 -5.05
N GLY A 7 7.74 -4.07 -6.01
CA GLY A 7 7.63 -5.53 -5.99
C GLY A 7 9.00 -6.22 -6.01
N ILE A 8 9.91 -5.76 -6.88
CA ILE A 8 11.28 -6.32 -6.96
C ILE A 8 12.03 -6.11 -5.64
N ASP A 9 11.98 -4.90 -5.08
CA ASP A 9 12.67 -4.56 -3.83
C ASP A 9 12.15 -5.39 -2.65
N LEU A 10 10.82 -5.49 -2.49
CA LEU A 10 10.22 -6.30 -1.43
C LEU A 10 10.52 -7.81 -1.58
N ARG A 11 10.64 -8.30 -2.82
CA ARG A 11 11.08 -9.67 -3.09
C ARG A 11 12.53 -9.88 -2.68
N GLU A 12 13.43 -8.94 -3.01
CA GLU A 12 14.84 -9.00 -2.60
C GLU A 12 15.01 -8.90 -1.09
N GLN A 13 14.13 -8.19 -0.39
CA GLN A 13 14.05 -8.14 1.08
C GLN A 13 13.43 -9.41 1.71
N GLY A 14 12.92 -10.35 0.91
CA GLY A 14 12.21 -11.54 1.41
C GLY A 14 10.83 -11.25 2.04
N LYS A 15 10.30 -10.03 1.86
CA LYS A 15 8.96 -9.63 2.32
C LYS A 15 7.85 -10.06 1.35
N LEU A 16 8.20 -10.34 0.09
CA LEU A 16 7.32 -10.95 -0.89
C LEU A 16 7.90 -12.28 -1.42
N PRO A 17 7.06 -13.24 -1.84
CA PRO A 17 7.50 -14.48 -2.47
C PRO A 17 8.37 -14.25 -3.72
N ALA A 18 9.29 -15.17 -4.00
CA ALA A 18 10.18 -15.07 -5.17
C ALA A 18 9.43 -15.14 -6.51
N ASP A 19 8.25 -15.78 -6.52
CA ASP A 19 7.41 -16.05 -7.68
C ASP A 19 6.29 -15.01 -7.88
N ILE A 20 6.39 -13.83 -7.27
CA ILE A 20 5.43 -12.76 -7.53
C ILE A 20 5.37 -12.40 -9.01
N GLN A 21 4.14 -12.23 -9.50
CA GLN A 21 3.86 -11.84 -10.88
C GLN A 21 2.65 -10.91 -10.95
N ARG A 22 2.41 -10.32 -12.13
CA ARG A 22 1.18 -9.56 -12.37
C ARG A 22 -0.02 -10.52 -12.45
N PRO A 23 -1.17 -10.19 -11.81
CA PRO A 23 -2.38 -10.99 -11.95
C PRO A 23 -2.90 -11.05 -13.39
N LEU A 24 -3.58 -12.15 -13.73
CA LEU A 24 -4.08 -12.39 -15.09
C LEU A 24 -5.31 -11.56 -15.46
N LYS A 25 -6.10 -11.12 -14.48
CA LYS A 25 -7.33 -10.34 -14.70
C LYS A 25 -7.26 -8.99 -14.00
N ALA A 26 -7.99 -8.03 -14.56
CA ALA A 26 -8.21 -6.74 -13.93
C ALA A 26 -8.85 -6.91 -12.54
N ASN A 27 -8.59 -5.93 -11.65
CA ASN A 27 -9.11 -5.87 -10.29
C ASN A 27 -8.64 -7.00 -9.35
N GLN A 28 -7.59 -7.73 -9.69
CA GLN A 28 -7.02 -8.79 -8.83
C GLN A 28 -5.92 -8.30 -7.88
N GLY A 29 -5.67 -6.99 -7.82
CA GLY A 29 -4.54 -6.42 -7.08
C GLY A 29 -3.38 -6.14 -8.03
N ASP A 30 -2.23 -5.82 -7.45
CA ASP A 30 -1.03 -5.42 -8.20
C ASP A 30 -0.07 -6.58 -8.40
N TYR A 31 -0.06 -7.55 -7.47
CA TYR A 31 0.74 -8.77 -7.55
C TYR A 31 -0.06 -10.02 -7.14
N TYR A 32 0.42 -11.17 -7.59
CA TYR A 32 -0.06 -12.50 -7.24
C TYR A 32 1.13 -13.45 -7.10
N SER A 33 1.10 -14.33 -6.09
CA SER A 33 2.06 -15.43 -5.94
C SER A 33 1.36 -16.77 -6.16
N PRO A 34 1.73 -17.53 -7.22
CA PRO A 34 1.20 -18.89 -7.44
C PRO A 34 1.47 -19.86 -6.30
N SER A 35 2.64 -19.78 -5.68
CA SER A 35 3.07 -20.69 -4.61
C SER A 35 2.25 -20.53 -3.32
N THR A 36 1.81 -19.32 -3.00
CA THR A 36 1.00 -19.05 -1.81
C THR A 36 -0.49 -18.88 -2.12
N GLY A 37 -0.86 -18.67 -3.39
CA GLY A 37 -2.20 -18.29 -3.79
C GLY A 37 -2.60 -16.86 -3.38
N GLN A 38 -1.66 -16.07 -2.82
CA GLN A 38 -1.95 -14.76 -2.24
C GLN A 38 -1.96 -13.66 -3.31
N TYR A 39 -2.95 -12.77 -3.19
CA TYR A 39 -2.99 -11.51 -3.92
C TYR A 39 -2.53 -10.34 -3.04
N TYR A 40 -1.83 -9.40 -3.67
CA TYR A 40 -1.25 -8.24 -3.02
C TYR A 40 -1.69 -6.97 -3.71
N ASP A 41 -1.92 -5.91 -2.93
CA ASP A 41 -2.39 -4.62 -3.44
C ASP A 41 -1.55 -3.50 -2.82
N LEU A 42 -0.93 -2.66 -3.65
CA LEU A 42 -0.04 -1.58 -3.27
C LEU A 42 -0.83 -0.29 -3.10
N LYS A 43 -0.58 0.41 -1.99
CA LYS A 43 -1.23 1.66 -1.62
C LYS A 43 -0.18 2.67 -1.20
N GLY A 44 -0.03 3.73 -1.98
CA GLY A 44 0.83 4.88 -1.65
C GLY A 44 0.10 5.85 -0.72
N VAL A 45 0.75 6.19 0.41
CA VAL A 45 0.23 7.15 1.39
C VAL A 45 0.35 8.59 0.87
N HIS A 46 1.32 8.82 -0.02
CA HIS A 46 1.52 10.09 -0.71
C HIS A 46 0.70 10.16 -2.02
N SER A 47 0.46 11.38 -2.49
CA SER A 47 -0.05 11.61 -3.85
C SER A 47 1.09 11.97 -4.81
N ASP A 48 1.02 11.40 -6.00
CA ASP A 48 1.87 11.75 -7.15
C ASP A 48 1.20 12.80 -8.04
N TRP A 49 0.26 13.57 -7.51
CA TRP A 49 -0.31 14.73 -8.18
C TRP A 49 0.49 15.99 -7.84
N PRO A 50 0.81 16.86 -8.83
CA PRO A 50 0.65 16.64 -10.27
C PRO A 50 1.59 15.52 -10.77
N PRO A 51 1.27 14.86 -11.90
CA PRO A 51 2.09 13.79 -12.45
C PRO A 51 3.56 14.24 -12.58
N LEU A 52 4.51 13.36 -12.28
CA LEU A 52 5.95 13.65 -12.22
C LEU A 52 6.40 14.56 -11.07
N ASN A 53 5.60 14.72 -10.02
CA ASN A 53 6.06 15.39 -8.81
C ASN A 53 7.22 14.62 -8.13
N THR A 54 8.44 15.14 -8.28
CA THR A 54 9.69 14.59 -7.73
C THR A 54 10.03 15.10 -6.33
N GLN A 55 9.16 15.90 -5.69
CA GLN A 55 9.43 16.40 -4.35
C GLN A 55 9.43 15.24 -3.35
N ARG A 56 10.51 15.17 -2.55
CA ARG A 56 10.71 14.16 -1.49
C ARG A 56 9.94 14.52 -0.22
N ASP A 57 9.91 15.81 0.12
CA ASP A 57 9.06 16.34 1.17
C ASP A 57 7.73 16.77 0.54
N LYS A 58 6.70 15.97 0.78
CA LYS A 58 5.34 16.22 0.32
C LYS A 58 4.42 16.69 1.46
N SER A 59 4.95 17.49 2.39
CA SER A 59 4.26 17.99 3.60
C SER A 59 3.02 18.87 3.38
N MET A 60 2.69 19.23 2.13
CA MET A 60 1.40 19.85 1.80
C MET A 60 0.35 18.80 1.43
N PRO A 61 -0.95 19.01 1.74
CA PRO A 61 -2.00 18.07 1.34
C PRO A 61 -2.15 18.07 -0.18
N PHE A 62 -1.44 17.16 -0.85
CA PHE A 62 -1.62 16.91 -2.26
C PHE A 62 -2.98 16.27 -2.47
N ARG A 63 -3.68 16.67 -3.54
CA ARG A 63 -4.96 16.06 -3.91
C ARG A 63 -4.80 14.54 -4.01
N GLY A 64 -5.51 13.80 -3.17
CA GLY A 64 -5.47 12.32 -3.11
C GLY A 64 -4.42 11.72 -2.18
N ALA A 65 -3.62 12.54 -1.47
CA ALA A 65 -2.75 12.06 -0.40
C ALA A 65 -3.59 11.66 0.82
N TYR A 66 -3.00 10.83 1.69
CA TYR A 66 -3.62 10.51 2.97
C TYR A 66 -3.76 11.75 3.83
N ASP A 67 -4.96 11.96 4.37
CA ASP A 67 -5.27 13.00 5.33
C ASP A 67 -5.86 12.33 6.59
N PRO A 68 -5.15 12.35 7.74
CA PRO A 68 -5.67 11.81 9.00
C PRO A 68 -7.03 12.41 9.39
N GLN A 69 -7.30 13.67 9.04
CA GLN A 69 -8.56 14.35 9.36
C GLN A 69 -9.71 13.90 8.43
N ASN A 70 -9.40 13.23 7.32
CA ASN A 70 -10.37 12.76 6.32
C ASN A 70 -9.99 11.38 5.73
N ASN A 71 -9.68 10.43 6.61
CA ASN A 71 -9.16 9.11 6.24
C ASN A 71 -10.24 8.08 5.84
N GLY A 72 -11.54 8.43 5.91
CA GLY A 72 -12.63 7.47 5.70
C GLY A 72 -12.65 6.81 4.31
N SER A 73 -12.14 7.49 3.28
CA SER A 73 -11.97 6.90 1.95
C SER A 73 -10.83 5.88 1.89
N TRP A 74 -9.79 6.08 2.69
CA TRP A 74 -8.65 5.18 2.83
C TRP A 74 -9.04 3.93 3.59
N GLU A 75 -9.70 4.09 4.74
CA GLU A 75 -10.19 2.96 5.54
C GLU A 75 -11.11 2.06 4.72
N LYS A 76 -12.05 2.62 3.96
CA LYS A 76 -12.92 1.85 3.05
C LYS A 76 -12.13 1.05 2.00
N LYS A 77 -11.02 1.59 1.48
CA LYS A 77 -10.14 0.88 0.54
C LYS A 77 -9.42 -0.27 1.25
N MET A 78 -8.83 -0.02 2.41
CA MET A 78 -8.14 -1.05 3.20
C MET A 78 -9.10 -2.19 3.59
N THR A 79 -10.28 -1.86 4.12
CA THR A 79 -11.35 -2.83 4.42
C THR A 79 -11.73 -3.64 3.19
N LYS A 80 -11.87 -3.02 2.02
CA LYS A 80 -12.18 -3.76 0.79
C LYS A 80 -11.07 -4.76 0.44
N GLN A 81 -9.81 -4.35 0.50
CA GLN A 81 -8.70 -5.22 0.08
C GLN A 81 -8.48 -6.36 1.09
N ILE A 82 -8.47 -6.04 2.38
CA ILE A 82 -8.15 -7.02 3.43
C ILE A 82 -9.38 -7.87 3.75
N GLU A 83 -10.47 -7.26 4.22
CA GLU A 83 -11.60 -8.02 4.76
C GLU A 83 -12.50 -8.63 3.68
N LYS A 84 -12.64 -7.98 2.51
CA LYS A 84 -13.56 -8.45 1.46
C LYS A 84 -12.88 -9.25 0.35
N LEU A 85 -11.60 -9.00 0.10
CA LEU A 85 -10.85 -9.61 -1.00
C LEU A 85 -9.70 -10.50 -0.52
N ASP A 86 -9.51 -10.61 0.80
CA ASP A 86 -8.49 -11.44 1.44
C ASP A 86 -7.07 -11.19 0.90
N ARG A 87 -6.72 -9.91 0.74
CA ARG A 87 -5.43 -9.48 0.20
C ARG A 87 -4.50 -8.97 1.28
N THR A 88 -3.21 -9.19 1.05
CA THR A 88 -2.16 -8.47 1.76
C THR A 88 -1.98 -7.09 1.11
N VAL A 89 -2.08 -6.03 1.90
CA VAL A 89 -1.87 -4.67 1.42
C VAL A 89 -0.44 -4.24 1.69
N ILE A 90 0.25 -3.77 0.65
CA ILE A 90 1.55 -3.13 0.79
C ILE A 90 1.32 -1.63 0.94
N ILE A 91 1.84 -1.02 2.00
CA ILE A 91 1.68 0.40 2.29
C ILE A 91 3.00 1.11 2.00
N ASP A 92 3.05 1.85 0.90
CA ASP A 92 4.20 2.69 0.53
C ASP A 92 4.13 4.02 1.29
N THR A 93 4.97 4.10 2.31
CA THR A 93 5.12 5.23 3.23
C THR A 93 6.19 6.23 2.79
N ARG A 94 6.86 6.01 1.65
CA ARG A 94 7.83 6.98 1.13
C ARG A 94 7.14 8.33 0.98
N ASN A 95 7.82 9.39 1.42
CA ASN A 95 7.32 10.78 1.35
C ASN A 95 6.03 11.05 2.15
N ALA A 96 5.57 10.11 2.99
CA ALA A 96 4.50 10.37 3.95
C ALA A 96 5.06 11.12 5.18
N ASN A 97 4.25 12.01 5.77
CA ASN A 97 4.60 12.60 7.05
C ASN A 97 4.36 11.61 8.20
N GLN A 98 5.03 11.83 9.33
CA GLN A 98 4.97 10.90 10.47
C GLN A 98 3.55 10.75 11.04
N ALA A 99 2.76 11.84 11.08
CA ALA A 99 1.38 11.79 11.58
C ALA A 99 0.48 10.87 10.73
N ALA A 100 0.65 10.87 9.41
CA ALA A 100 -0.05 9.95 8.52
C ALA A 100 0.38 8.49 8.74
N ILE A 101 1.69 8.26 8.91
CA ILE A 101 2.22 6.91 9.20
C ILE A 101 1.64 6.39 10.53
N ASP A 102 1.66 7.21 11.58
CA ASP A 102 1.18 6.85 12.91
C ASP A 102 -0.33 6.58 12.92
N ASP A 103 -1.12 7.41 12.22
CA ASP A 103 -2.57 7.20 12.10
C ASP A 103 -2.92 5.91 11.35
N ILE A 104 -2.19 5.57 10.27
CA ILE A 104 -2.39 4.30 9.56
C ILE A 104 -1.96 3.12 10.43
N LYS A 105 -0.86 3.22 11.19
CA LYS A 105 -0.43 2.17 12.12
C LYS A 105 -1.49 1.92 13.19
N ALA A 106 -2.01 2.98 13.81
CA ALA A 106 -3.08 2.89 14.79
C ALA A 106 -4.35 2.27 14.19
N MET A 107 -4.68 2.58 12.94
CA MET A 107 -5.79 1.96 12.21
C MET A 107 -5.56 0.45 12.00
N VAL A 108 -4.38 0.05 11.52
CA VAL A 108 -4.01 -1.36 11.29
C VAL A 108 -4.07 -2.16 12.60
N GLU A 109 -3.57 -1.60 13.70
CA GLU A 109 -3.61 -2.21 15.03
C GLU A 109 -5.05 -2.35 15.53
N ARG A 110 -5.83 -1.26 15.51
CA ARG A 110 -7.24 -1.24 15.94
C ARG A 110 -8.11 -2.25 15.18
N ARG A 111 -7.77 -2.50 13.91
CA ARG A 111 -8.49 -3.43 13.03
C ARG A 111 -7.96 -4.87 13.08
N GLY A 112 -6.81 -5.12 13.71
CA GLY A 112 -6.18 -6.44 13.74
C GLY A 112 -5.57 -6.87 12.41
N TRP A 113 -5.23 -5.92 11.52
CA TRP A 113 -4.75 -6.20 10.16
C TRP A 113 -3.23 -6.44 10.08
N GLY A 114 -2.53 -6.58 11.20
CA GLY A 114 -1.06 -6.63 11.22
C GLY A 114 -0.45 -7.70 10.30
N ASN A 115 -1.06 -8.88 10.21
CA ASN A 115 -0.59 -9.98 9.34
C ASN A 115 -0.96 -9.78 7.86
N SER A 116 -1.86 -8.85 7.56
CA SER A 116 -2.35 -8.54 6.21
C SER A 116 -1.73 -7.27 5.65
N VAL A 117 -0.71 -6.70 6.32
CA VAL A 117 -0.05 -5.46 5.90
C VAL A 117 1.47 -5.66 5.81
N ILE A 118 2.04 -5.18 4.71
CA ILE A 118 3.49 -5.06 4.53
C ILE A 118 3.82 -3.57 4.42
N TRP A 119 4.70 -3.08 5.29
CA TRP A 119 5.19 -1.71 5.24
C TRP A 119 6.35 -1.60 4.26
N TYR A 120 6.35 -0.52 3.47
CA TYR A 120 7.39 -0.23 2.49
C TYR A 120 7.82 1.26 2.50
N PRO A 121 9.13 1.55 2.45
CA PRO A 121 10.23 0.64 2.80
C PRO A 121 10.10 0.12 4.24
#